data_AF-A0A7S0ZN65-F1
#
_entry.id   AF-A0A7S0ZN65-F1
#
_cell.length_a   1.000
_cell.length_b   1.000
_cell.length_c   1.000
_cell.angle_alpha   90.00
_cell.angle_beta   90.00
_cell.angle_gamma   90.00
#
_symmetry.space_group_name_H-M   'P 1'
#
loop_
_entity.id
_entity.type
_entity.pdbx_description
1 polymer ?
#
loop_
_entity_poly.entity_id
_entity_poly.type
_entity_poly.pdbx_seq_one_letter_code
_entity_poly.pdbx_strand_id
1 'polypeptide(L)'
;MSKASRNSPKDGVLFDPVAFERDIRAARDETAPSQEEEAQHWNKIRLWTAGFGVAGMLLGMRGVVSPLAMVLIALHRYGNFTMLAHHSLHGAWGARVRGSFAKGLYRRVVDWLDWIFPAAWNVEHNKTHHYHLNEDSDPDYVQRNTTGIRDVIESVPARYMAVIVNAMMWKWYYYASNTLKLLHAGRPDTPPKEVFDGPLTLEWAFLNCLSGKHKKWYTFVFLDLVFRVLGPPLLLNFIFFPAVAGYISSHFLGDSGWYAFAITLLNSAGAEVLTNVHAFNTIVTNHAGADLWHFQDSCLTDTAEFYLRAVLGSAAYQAGNDYIDYFHGYLNYQAEHHAFPALTPLHYQRLHPRFKAVCATYGVPYIQEPFWIRTMKTMSVMVGTSTHLELKGQATEQPEMWISNEFKIRGG
;
A
#
# COMPACT_ATOMS: atom_id res chain seq x y z
N MET A 1 26.67 -19.03 -37.08
CA MET A 1 25.41 -18.61 -36.41
C MET A 1 25.75 -17.89 -35.12
N SER A 2 25.06 -16.79 -34.88
CA SER A 2 25.45 -15.60 -34.11
C SER A 2 25.92 -15.81 -32.66
N LYS A 3 27.11 -15.30 -32.32
CA LYS A 3 27.53 -14.99 -30.95
C LYS A 3 26.82 -13.71 -30.52
N ALA A 4 25.83 -13.82 -29.63
CA ALA A 4 25.30 -12.66 -28.91
C ALA A 4 26.40 -12.09 -28.00
N SER A 5 26.73 -10.81 -28.19
CA SER A 5 27.72 -10.11 -27.38
C SER A 5 27.21 -9.96 -25.94
N ARG A 6 27.94 -10.57 -25.00
CA ARG A 6 27.83 -10.23 -23.58
C ARG A 6 28.48 -8.86 -23.39
N ASN A 7 27.67 -7.83 -23.16
CA ASN A 7 28.18 -6.58 -22.61
C ASN A 7 28.42 -6.80 -21.11
N SER A 8 29.66 -7.08 -20.74
CA SER A 8 30.14 -6.80 -19.39
C SER A 8 30.08 -5.28 -19.16
N PRO A 9 29.73 -4.79 -17.96
CA PRO A 9 29.93 -3.39 -17.61
C PRO A 9 31.41 -3.04 -17.84
N LYS A 10 31.68 -1.96 -18.56
CA LYS A 10 33.05 -1.49 -18.76
C LYS A 10 33.60 -1.08 -17.39
N ASP A 11 34.78 -1.57 -17.04
CA ASP A 11 35.52 -1.15 -15.86
C ASP A 11 35.57 0.40 -15.80
N GLY A 12 35.08 0.99 -14.71
CA GLY A 12 35.16 2.44 -14.45
C GLY A 12 33.94 3.30 -14.80
N VAL A 13 32.73 2.74 -14.97
CA VAL A 13 31.52 3.58 -15.11
C VAL A 13 31.17 4.23 -13.76
N LEU A 14 31.61 5.47 -13.57
CA LEU A 14 31.04 6.37 -12.57
C LEU A 14 29.56 6.59 -12.94
N PHE A 15 28.64 6.35 -12.00
CA PHE A 15 27.25 6.73 -12.19
C PHE A 15 27.16 8.22 -12.51
N ASP A 16 26.40 8.59 -13.54
CA ASP A 16 26.12 9.98 -13.90
C ASP A 16 24.71 10.34 -13.42
N PRO A 17 24.57 11.03 -12.27
CA PRO A 17 23.28 11.37 -11.71
C PRO A 17 22.46 12.28 -12.63
N VAL A 18 23.12 13.20 -13.35
CA VAL A 18 22.45 14.19 -14.19
C VAL A 18 21.86 13.51 -15.42
N ALA A 19 22.63 12.62 -16.05
CA ALA A 19 22.14 11.87 -17.20
C ALA A 19 21.06 10.86 -16.80
N PHE A 20 21.19 10.19 -15.65
CA PHE A 20 20.16 9.31 -15.09
C PHE A 20 18.84 10.05 -14.85
N GLU A 21 18.90 11.21 -14.18
CA GLU A 21 17.71 12.02 -13.91
C GLU A 21 17.01 12.43 -15.21
N ARG A 22 17.78 12.94 -16.18
CA ARG A 22 17.26 13.34 -17.49
C ARG A 22 16.56 12.18 -18.19
N ASP A 23 17.19 11.01 -18.23
CA ASP A 23 16.68 9.87 -18.98
C ASP A 23 15.47 9.23 -18.31
N ILE A 24 15.41 9.21 -16.97
CA ILE A 24 14.24 8.75 -16.20
C ILE A 24 13.04 9.68 -16.45
N ARG A 25 13.25 11.00 -16.48
CA ARG A 25 12.18 11.96 -16.82
C ARG A 25 11.74 11.84 -18.27
N ALA A 26 12.68 11.69 -19.20
CA ALA A 26 12.37 11.45 -20.61
C ALA A 26 11.54 10.18 -20.79
N ALA A 27 11.89 9.10 -20.09
CA ALA A 27 11.11 7.85 -20.10
C ALA A 27 9.66 8.07 -19.65
N ARG A 28 9.44 8.85 -18.59
CA ARG A 28 8.09 9.24 -18.14
C ARG A 28 7.36 10.00 -19.23
N ASP A 29 7.97 11.04 -19.79
CA ASP A 29 7.29 11.95 -20.72
C ASP A 29 6.99 11.26 -22.08
N GLU A 30 7.92 10.45 -22.59
CA GLU A 30 7.79 9.69 -23.84
C GLU A 30 6.68 8.61 -23.78
N THR A 31 6.36 8.11 -22.58
CA THR A 31 5.40 7.02 -22.37
C THR A 31 4.03 7.50 -21.91
N ALA A 32 3.83 8.82 -21.80
CA ALA A 32 2.59 9.42 -21.32
C ALA A 32 1.39 9.02 -22.22
N PRO A 33 0.34 8.41 -21.66
CA PRO A 33 -0.88 8.16 -22.40
C PRO A 33 -1.62 9.47 -22.69
N SER A 34 -2.44 9.47 -23.74
CA SER A 34 -3.38 10.55 -23.99
C SER A 34 -4.47 10.57 -22.91
N GLN A 35 -5.08 11.74 -22.69
CA GLN A 35 -6.18 11.89 -21.73
C GLN A 35 -7.37 10.97 -22.04
N GLU A 36 -7.60 10.66 -23.32
CA GLU A 36 -8.67 9.75 -23.73
C GLU A 36 -8.36 8.32 -23.31
N GLU A 37 -7.13 7.83 -23.56
CA GLU A 37 -6.69 6.51 -23.16
C GLU A 37 -6.76 6.34 -21.63
N GLU A 38 -6.34 7.37 -20.89
CA GLU A 38 -6.48 7.40 -19.44
C GLU A 38 -7.95 7.31 -19.01
N ALA A 39 -8.84 8.12 -19.61
CA ALA A 39 -10.25 8.10 -19.27
C ALA A 39 -10.91 6.74 -19.56
N GLN A 40 -10.54 6.09 -20.67
CA GLN A 40 -11.02 4.75 -21.03
C GLN A 40 -10.51 3.70 -20.04
N HIS A 41 -9.22 3.74 -19.69
CA HIS A 41 -8.62 2.82 -18.72
C HIS A 41 -9.26 2.97 -17.33
N TRP A 42 -9.41 4.20 -16.85
CA TRP A 42 -10.11 4.51 -15.60
C TRP A 42 -11.53 3.93 -15.57
N ASN A 43 -12.31 4.13 -16.64
CA ASN A 43 -13.67 3.61 -16.71
C ASN A 43 -13.69 2.08 -16.69
N LYS A 44 -12.74 1.43 -17.35
CA LYS A 44 -12.60 -0.03 -17.34
C LYS A 44 -12.31 -0.56 -15.94
N ILE A 45 -11.33 0.00 -15.23
CA ILE A 45 -10.98 -0.42 -13.86
C ILE A 45 -12.15 -0.18 -12.91
N ARG A 46 -12.83 0.97 -12.99
CA ARG A 46 -14.05 1.22 -12.22
C ARG A 46 -15.15 0.21 -12.50
N LEU A 47 -15.37 -0.15 -13.77
CA LEU A 47 -16.38 -1.12 -14.15
C LEU A 47 -16.06 -2.51 -13.57
N TRP A 48 -14.80 -2.94 -13.63
CA TRP A 48 -14.36 -4.20 -13.02
C TRP A 48 -14.58 -4.18 -11.50
N THR A 49 -14.08 -3.15 -10.82
CA THR A 49 -14.24 -3.01 -9.37
C THR A 49 -15.70 -2.98 -8.94
N ALA A 50 -16.56 -2.22 -9.65
CA ALA A 50 -18.00 -2.18 -9.38
C ALA A 50 -18.67 -3.52 -9.68
N GLY A 51 -18.31 -4.18 -10.78
CA GLY A 51 -18.82 -5.49 -11.18
C GLY A 51 -18.55 -6.56 -10.13
N PHE A 52 -17.33 -6.63 -9.59
CA PHE A 52 -16.97 -7.51 -8.48
C PHE A 52 -17.83 -7.22 -7.24
N GLY A 53 -18.07 -5.94 -6.92
CA GLY A 53 -18.88 -5.55 -5.77
C GLY A 53 -20.33 -5.99 -5.91
N VAL A 54 -20.97 -5.68 -7.04
CA VAL A 54 -22.36 -6.05 -7.31
C VAL A 54 -22.54 -7.57 -7.34
N ALA A 55 -21.70 -8.29 -8.09
CA ALA A 55 -21.78 -9.74 -8.16
C ALA A 55 -21.53 -10.40 -6.79
N GLY A 56 -20.51 -9.92 -6.07
CA GLY A 56 -20.16 -10.40 -4.73
C GLY A 56 -21.27 -10.17 -3.72
N MET A 57 -21.88 -8.98 -3.69
CA MET A 57 -23.01 -8.68 -2.81
C MET A 57 -24.23 -9.54 -3.14
N LEU A 58 -24.63 -9.63 -4.41
CA LEU A 58 -25.77 -10.46 -4.82
C LEU A 58 -25.59 -11.93 -4.43
N LEU A 59 -24.37 -12.47 -4.56
CA LEU A 59 -24.06 -13.84 -4.12
C LEU A 59 -24.03 -13.96 -2.60
N GLY A 60 -23.44 -12.98 -1.91
CA GLY A 60 -23.27 -12.98 -0.46
C GLY A 60 -24.57 -12.86 0.32
N MET A 61 -25.61 -12.29 -0.29
CA MET A 61 -26.93 -12.07 0.30
C MET A 61 -27.89 -13.26 0.14
N ARG A 62 -27.48 -14.35 -0.52
CA ARG A 62 -28.35 -15.52 -0.81
C ARG A 62 -28.64 -16.43 0.40
N GLY A 63 -28.16 -16.06 1.59
CA GLY A 63 -28.27 -16.91 2.78
C GLY A 63 -27.36 -18.14 2.77
N VAL A 64 -26.29 -18.16 1.95
CA VAL A 64 -25.27 -19.23 1.96
C VAL A 64 -23.88 -18.66 2.16
N VAL A 65 -23.04 -19.34 2.95
CA VAL A 65 -21.62 -18.99 3.09
C VAL A 65 -20.95 -19.25 1.74
N SER A 66 -20.42 -18.20 1.12
CA SER A 66 -19.92 -18.25 -0.25
C SER A 66 -18.50 -17.72 -0.34
N PRO A 67 -17.49 -18.60 -0.44
CA PRO A 67 -16.10 -18.19 -0.67
C PRO A 67 -15.95 -17.33 -1.94
N LEU A 68 -16.72 -17.62 -2.98
CA LEU A 68 -16.74 -16.80 -4.19
C LEU A 68 -17.27 -15.38 -3.91
N ALA A 69 -18.35 -15.24 -3.13
CA ALA A 69 -18.83 -13.93 -2.71
C ALA A 69 -17.76 -13.18 -1.90
N MET A 70 -17.08 -13.86 -0.97
CA MET A 70 -15.99 -13.28 -0.18
C MET A 70 -14.86 -12.76 -1.08
N VAL A 71 -14.41 -13.53 -2.06
CA VAL A 71 -13.36 -13.14 -3.01
C VAL A 71 -13.80 -11.95 -3.86
N LEU A 72 -15.02 -11.95 -4.40
CA LEU A 72 -15.52 -10.86 -5.24
C LEU A 72 -15.67 -9.55 -4.46
N ILE A 73 -16.26 -9.61 -3.25
CA ILE A 73 -16.32 -8.45 -2.36
C ILE A 73 -14.92 -7.99 -1.98
N ALA A 74 -13.98 -8.93 -1.78
CA ALA A 74 -12.61 -8.59 -1.44
C ALA A 74 -11.89 -7.86 -2.57
N LEU A 75 -12.06 -8.31 -3.83
CA LEU A 75 -11.53 -7.65 -5.03
C LEU A 75 -12.15 -6.28 -5.28
N HIS A 76 -13.42 -6.09 -4.91
CA HIS A 76 -14.08 -4.79 -4.92
C HIS A 76 -13.47 -3.82 -3.91
N ARG A 77 -13.37 -4.23 -2.63
CA ARG A 77 -12.77 -3.40 -1.57
C ARG A 77 -11.31 -3.08 -1.87
N TYR A 78 -10.56 -4.08 -2.32
CA TYR A 78 -9.17 -3.94 -2.73
C TYR A 78 -9.04 -2.94 -3.88
N GLY A 79 -9.84 -3.06 -4.95
CA GLY A 79 -9.77 -2.13 -6.07
C GLY A 79 -10.21 -0.70 -5.76
N ASN A 80 -11.21 -0.53 -4.90
CA ASN A 80 -11.56 0.80 -4.41
C ASN A 80 -10.38 1.44 -3.66
N PHE A 81 -9.62 0.66 -2.90
CA PHE A 81 -8.45 1.15 -2.19
C PHE A 81 -7.26 1.42 -3.11
N THR A 82 -6.67 0.37 -3.71
CA THR A 82 -5.36 0.46 -4.37
C THR A 82 -5.42 1.11 -5.75
N MET A 83 -6.54 1.01 -6.45
CA MET A 83 -6.65 1.51 -7.82
C MET A 83 -7.42 2.83 -7.92
N LEU A 84 -8.55 2.93 -7.23
CA LEU A 84 -9.38 4.13 -7.31
C LEU A 84 -8.91 5.20 -6.32
N ALA A 85 -8.89 4.90 -5.04
CA ALA A 85 -8.57 5.88 -4.01
C ALA A 85 -7.10 6.30 -4.00
N HIS A 86 -6.19 5.33 -3.93
CA HIS A 86 -4.75 5.57 -3.88
C HIS A 86 -4.29 6.49 -5.02
N HIS A 87 -4.52 6.11 -6.28
CA HIS A 87 -4.11 6.93 -7.43
C HIS A 87 -4.87 8.27 -7.50
N SER A 88 -6.17 8.31 -7.23
CA SER A 88 -6.92 9.59 -7.25
C SER A 88 -6.43 10.57 -6.20
N LEU A 89 -6.04 10.08 -5.02
CA LEU A 89 -5.53 10.89 -3.92
C LEU A 89 -4.09 11.37 -4.17
N HIS A 90 -3.28 10.60 -4.89
CA HIS A 90 -2.00 11.04 -5.46
C HIS A 90 -2.13 12.14 -6.53
N GLY A 91 -3.34 12.35 -7.05
CA GLY A 91 -3.60 13.34 -8.10
C GLY A 91 -3.56 12.77 -9.51
N ALA A 92 -3.51 11.43 -9.66
CA ALA A 92 -3.75 10.78 -10.93
C ALA A 92 -5.16 11.15 -11.45
N TRP A 93 -5.35 11.06 -12.78
CA TRP A 93 -6.60 11.40 -13.47
C TRP A 93 -6.99 12.89 -13.46
N GLY A 94 -6.06 13.75 -13.03
CA GLY A 94 -6.15 15.20 -13.19
C GLY A 94 -7.35 15.85 -12.49
N ALA A 95 -7.87 16.95 -13.07
CA ALA A 95 -8.94 17.76 -12.51
C ALA A 95 -10.27 17.01 -12.27
N ARG A 96 -10.43 15.81 -12.86
CA ARG A 96 -11.67 15.01 -12.77
C ARG A 96 -12.00 14.58 -11.34
N VAL A 97 -10.97 14.27 -10.56
CA VAL A 97 -11.09 13.72 -9.20
C VAL A 97 -10.25 14.48 -8.19
N ARG A 98 -9.24 15.24 -8.66
CA ARG A 98 -8.32 15.99 -7.81
C ARG A 98 -9.07 16.96 -6.91
N GLY A 99 -8.87 16.80 -5.61
CA GLY A 99 -9.41 17.70 -4.62
C GLY A 99 -10.87 17.48 -4.24
N SER A 100 -11.60 16.54 -4.87
CA SER A 100 -12.99 16.19 -4.49
C SER A 100 -13.17 14.72 -4.09
N PHE A 101 -12.27 13.83 -4.51
CA PHE A 101 -12.37 12.40 -4.25
C PHE A 101 -12.47 12.08 -2.75
N ALA A 102 -13.49 11.31 -2.37
CA ALA A 102 -13.76 10.86 -1.00
C ALA A 102 -13.89 11.99 0.05
N LYS A 103 -14.14 13.24 -0.38
CA LYS A 103 -14.29 14.40 0.52
C LYS A 103 -15.74 14.65 0.95
N GLY A 104 -15.97 14.68 2.25
CA GLY A 104 -17.31 14.82 2.83
C GLY A 104 -18.05 13.47 2.86
N LEU A 105 -19.18 13.42 3.57
CA LEU A 105 -19.86 12.17 3.88
C LEU A 105 -20.33 11.41 2.62
N TYR A 106 -20.97 12.10 1.67
CA TYR A 106 -21.46 11.47 0.44
C TYR A 106 -20.33 10.84 -0.37
N ARG A 107 -19.31 11.63 -0.72
CA ARG A 107 -18.14 11.15 -1.49
C ARG A 107 -17.36 10.09 -0.74
N ARG A 108 -17.27 10.17 0.59
CA ARG A 108 -16.67 9.11 1.40
C ARG A 108 -17.39 7.77 1.20
N VAL A 109 -18.71 7.77 1.13
CA VAL A 109 -19.48 6.53 0.92
C VAL A 109 -19.38 6.03 -0.52
N VAL A 110 -19.49 6.92 -1.51
CA VAL A 110 -19.58 6.50 -2.92
C VAL A 110 -18.23 6.31 -3.61
N ASP A 111 -17.20 7.07 -3.22
CA ASP A 111 -15.88 7.00 -3.86
C ASP A 111 -14.98 5.98 -3.15
N TRP A 112 -14.95 5.95 -1.81
CA TRP A 112 -14.08 5.06 -1.05
C TRP A 112 -14.52 4.88 0.41
N LEU A 113 -15.38 3.90 0.67
CA LEU A 113 -15.82 3.52 2.02
C LEU A 113 -14.87 2.49 2.63
N ASP A 114 -13.91 2.95 3.44
CA ASP A 114 -12.83 2.11 3.97
C ASP A 114 -12.47 2.48 5.43
N TRP A 115 -11.52 1.77 6.03
CA TRP A 115 -10.95 2.03 7.35
C TRP A 115 -9.91 3.14 7.36
N ILE A 116 -9.61 3.74 6.22
CA ILE A 116 -8.54 4.74 6.10
C ILE A 116 -9.13 6.09 5.73
N PHE A 117 -8.93 7.10 6.57
CA PHE A 117 -9.50 8.42 6.32
C PHE A 117 -8.69 9.20 5.26
N PRO A 118 -9.30 9.71 4.17
CA PRO A 118 -8.55 10.25 3.04
C PRO A 118 -7.61 11.41 3.39
N ALA A 119 -8.03 12.30 4.29
CA ALA A 119 -7.16 13.41 4.70
C ALA A 119 -6.00 12.96 5.59
N ALA A 120 -6.20 11.91 6.40
CA ALA A 120 -5.15 11.32 7.22
C ALA A 120 -4.13 10.58 6.36
N TRP A 121 -4.64 9.80 5.40
CA TRP A 121 -3.83 9.10 4.40
C TRP A 121 -2.99 10.06 3.55
N ASN A 122 -3.55 11.19 3.11
CA ASN A 122 -2.78 12.21 2.39
C ASN A 122 -1.65 12.84 3.23
N VAL A 123 -1.74 12.83 4.56
CA VAL A 123 -0.65 13.33 5.42
C VAL A 123 0.44 12.29 5.54
N GLU A 124 0.07 11.07 5.90
CA GLU A 124 1.01 9.98 6.12
C GLU A 124 1.65 9.48 4.81
N HIS A 125 0.83 9.01 3.87
CA HIS A 125 1.30 8.41 2.62
C HIS A 125 1.90 9.45 1.68
N ASN A 126 1.11 10.47 1.29
CA ASN A 126 1.51 11.39 0.22
C ASN A 126 2.55 12.42 0.64
N LYS A 127 2.58 12.85 1.91
CA LYS A 127 3.52 13.88 2.36
C LYS A 127 4.71 13.34 3.13
N THR A 128 4.64 12.10 3.61
CA THR A 128 5.73 11.51 4.40
C THR A 128 6.29 10.28 3.73
N HIS A 129 5.55 9.17 3.64
CA HIS A 129 6.06 7.91 3.06
C HIS A 129 6.66 8.08 1.66
N HIS A 130 5.97 8.79 0.76
CA HIS A 130 6.45 9.00 -0.60
C HIS A 130 7.76 9.77 -0.72
N TYR A 131 8.03 10.67 0.23
CA TYR A 131 9.19 11.54 0.18
C TYR A 131 10.33 11.10 1.10
N HIS A 132 10.07 10.14 1.98
CA HIS A 132 11.02 9.59 2.93
C HIS A 132 11.11 8.06 2.82
N LEU A 133 10.83 7.48 1.64
CA LEU A 133 10.77 6.03 1.44
C LEU A 133 12.01 5.32 2.02
N ASN A 134 11.78 4.40 2.97
CA ASN A 134 12.81 3.66 3.69
C ASN A 134 13.84 4.54 4.42
N GLU A 135 13.46 5.75 4.84
CA GLU A 135 14.22 6.57 5.79
C GLU A 135 13.73 6.33 7.23
N ASP A 136 14.53 6.75 8.23
CA ASP A 136 14.12 6.69 9.65
C ASP A 136 12.80 7.47 9.91
N SER A 137 12.51 8.46 9.08
CA SER A 137 11.30 9.28 9.15
C SER A 137 10.13 8.72 8.33
N ASP A 138 10.31 7.61 7.62
CA ASP A 138 9.23 6.90 6.92
C ASP A 138 8.24 6.34 7.96
N PRO A 139 6.96 6.73 7.94
CA PRO A 139 5.94 6.14 8.80
C PRO A 139 5.76 4.64 8.55
N ASP A 140 6.05 4.16 7.34
CA ASP A 140 5.82 2.79 6.90
C ASP A 140 7.08 1.90 6.94
N TYR A 141 8.17 2.37 7.55
CA TYR A 141 9.38 1.57 7.71
C TYR A 141 9.13 0.31 8.56
N VAL A 142 8.96 -0.81 7.85
CA VAL A 142 8.48 -2.09 8.40
C VAL A 142 9.37 -2.58 9.53
N GLN A 143 10.69 -2.52 9.38
CA GLN A 143 11.63 -3.04 10.37
C GLN A 143 11.49 -2.33 11.71
N ARG A 144 11.39 -1.00 11.73
CA ARG A 144 11.13 -0.22 12.95
C ARG A 144 9.76 -0.54 13.53
N ASN A 145 8.73 -0.59 12.68
CA ASN A 145 7.35 -0.74 13.12
C ASN A 145 7.03 -2.13 13.71
N THR A 146 7.88 -3.13 13.50
CA THR A 146 7.74 -4.47 14.09
C THR A 146 8.66 -4.76 15.28
N THR A 147 9.36 -3.77 15.82
CA THR A 147 10.14 -3.93 17.08
C THR A 147 9.28 -4.54 18.19
N GLY A 148 8.04 -4.07 18.37
CA GLY A 148 7.11 -4.64 19.36
C GLY A 148 6.81 -6.14 19.17
N ILE A 149 6.89 -6.68 17.95
CA ILE A 149 6.78 -8.13 17.70
C ILE A 149 8.10 -8.82 18.06
N ARG A 150 9.23 -8.24 17.64
CA ARG A 150 10.58 -8.82 17.77
C ARG A 150 11.09 -8.83 19.21
N ASP A 151 10.76 -7.80 19.98
CA ASP A 151 11.30 -7.55 21.32
C ASP A 151 10.44 -8.20 22.41
N VAL A 152 9.13 -8.39 22.17
CA VAL A 152 8.18 -8.92 23.16
C VAL A 152 7.96 -10.43 22.99
N ILE A 153 7.90 -10.93 21.76
CA ILE A 153 7.63 -12.35 21.49
C ILE A 153 8.95 -13.08 21.33
N GLU A 154 9.31 -14.00 22.24
CA GLU A 154 10.58 -14.72 22.16
C GLU A 154 10.60 -15.78 21.05
N SER A 155 9.50 -16.52 20.87
CA SER A 155 9.42 -17.63 19.93
C SER A 155 9.28 -17.13 18.48
N VAL A 156 10.25 -17.48 17.61
CA VAL A 156 10.22 -17.11 16.19
C VAL A 156 8.96 -17.62 15.48
N PRO A 157 8.51 -18.89 15.62
CA PRO A 157 7.23 -19.33 15.08
C PRO A 157 6.03 -18.48 15.55
N ALA A 158 6.02 -18.05 16.81
CA ALA A 158 4.97 -17.19 17.34
C ALA A 158 5.02 -15.77 16.73
N ARG A 159 6.21 -15.24 16.41
CA ARG A 159 6.35 -13.98 15.66
C ARG A 159 5.74 -14.09 14.26
N TYR A 160 5.99 -15.19 13.55
CA TYR A 160 5.37 -15.44 12.24
C TYR A 160 3.83 -15.48 12.36
N MET A 161 3.29 -16.14 13.38
CA MET A 161 1.85 -16.14 13.64
C MET A 161 1.31 -14.73 13.93
N ALA A 162 2.03 -13.93 14.71
CA ALA A 162 1.65 -12.54 14.98
C ALA A 162 1.61 -11.69 13.69
N VAL A 163 2.58 -11.87 12.79
CA VAL A 163 2.59 -11.20 11.48
C VAL A 163 1.40 -11.64 10.61
N ILE A 164 1.08 -12.94 10.58
CA ILE A 164 -0.08 -13.46 9.84
C ILE A 164 -1.38 -12.87 10.37
N VAL A 165 -1.56 -12.85 11.70
CA VAL A 165 -2.75 -12.23 12.33
C VAL A 165 -2.81 -10.74 12.00
N ASN A 166 -1.69 -10.02 12.08
CA ASN A 166 -1.62 -8.61 11.73
C ASN A 166 -2.04 -8.39 10.26
N ALA A 167 -1.54 -9.19 9.32
CA ALA A 167 -1.93 -9.12 7.90
C ALA A 167 -3.45 -9.28 7.66
N MET A 168 -4.20 -9.93 8.57
CA MET A 168 -5.66 -10.06 8.47
C MET A 168 -6.43 -8.83 8.96
N MET A 169 -5.80 -7.92 9.72
CA MET A 169 -6.49 -6.81 10.41
C MET A 169 -5.78 -5.45 10.35
N TRP A 170 -4.60 -5.38 9.75
CA TRP A 170 -3.69 -4.24 9.83
C TRP A 170 -4.34 -2.91 9.45
N LYS A 171 -5.28 -2.88 8.48
CA LYS A 171 -5.90 -1.62 8.03
C LYS A 171 -6.62 -0.90 9.16
N TRP A 172 -7.50 -1.59 9.88
CA TRP A 172 -8.30 -0.98 10.95
C TRP A 172 -7.62 -1.04 12.32
N TYR A 173 -6.70 -1.99 12.52
CA TYR A 173 -6.00 -2.15 13.79
C TYR A 173 -4.76 -1.26 13.94
N TYR A 174 -4.03 -1.03 12.85
CA TYR A 174 -2.74 -0.34 12.85
C TYR A 174 -2.74 0.89 11.94
N TYR A 175 -3.12 0.75 10.68
CA TYR A 175 -2.89 1.81 9.68
C TYR A 175 -3.85 3.00 9.87
N ALA A 176 -5.13 2.73 10.14
CA ALA A 176 -6.14 3.74 10.42
C ALA A 176 -5.76 4.67 11.58
N SER A 177 -5.24 4.11 12.67
CA SER A 177 -4.84 4.86 13.85
C SER A 177 -3.52 5.61 13.64
N ASN A 178 -2.55 5.04 12.91
CA ASN A 178 -1.28 5.73 12.62
C ASN A 178 -1.42 6.89 11.63
N THR A 179 -2.23 6.74 10.58
CA THR A 179 -2.54 7.87 9.68
C THR A 179 -3.23 9.02 10.43
N LEU A 180 -4.17 8.71 11.34
CA LEU A 180 -4.82 9.71 12.20
C LEU A 180 -3.87 10.34 13.22
N LYS A 181 -2.97 9.55 13.81
CA LYS A 181 -1.91 10.06 14.70
C LYS A 181 -1.17 11.21 14.04
N LEU A 182 -0.70 11.00 12.79
CA LEU A 182 0.04 12.02 12.04
C LEU A 182 -0.83 13.21 11.63
N LEU A 183 -2.09 12.99 11.24
CA LEU A 183 -3.04 14.08 10.97
C LEU A 183 -3.20 15.03 12.18
N HIS A 184 -3.08 14.48 13.39
CA HIS A 184 -3.29 15.19 14.65
C HIS A 184 -2.00 15.53 15.41
N ALA A 185 -0.84 15.48 14.74
CA ALA A 185 0.46 15.78 15.35
C ALA A 185 0.52 17.19 15.98
N GLY A 186 -0.11 18.18 15.35
CA GLY A 186 -0.10 19.58 15.81
C GLY A 186 -1.10 19.95 16.90
N ARG A 187 -1.81 18.98 17.50
CA ARG A 187 -2.84 19.27 18.50
C ARG A 187 -2.24 19.59 19.89
N PRO A 188 -2.97 20.31 20.76
CA PRO A 188 -2.59 20.39 22.17
C PRO A 188 -2.54 19.01 22.83
N ASP A 189 -1.66 18.85 23.81
CA ASP A 189 -1.44 17.59 24.55
C ASP A 189 -0.91 16.43 23.68
N THR A 190 -0.39 16.69 22.47
CA THR A 190 0.32 15.66 21.68
C THR A 190 1.47 15.09 22.50
N PRO A 191 1.65 13.74 22.52
CA PRO A 191 2.80 13.10 23.16
C PRO A 191 4.14 13.63 22.65
N PRO A 192 5.20 13.58 23.48
CA PRO A 192 6.54 13.95 23.03
C PRO A 192 7.00 13.01 21.91
N LYS A 193 7.96 13.48 21.10
CA LYS A 193 8.38 12.85 19.85
C LYS A 193 8.77 11.37 20.04
N GLU A 194 9.47 11.05 21.11
CA GLU A 194 9.97 9.71 21.41
C GLU A 194 8.84 8.68 21.57
N VAL A 195 7.67 9.13 22.04
CA VAL A 195 6.46 8.29 22.14
C VAL A 195 5.65 8.37 20.85
N PHE A 196 5.58 9.55 20.25
CA PHE A 196 4.77 9.82 19.07
C PHE A 196 5.28 9.08 17.82
N ASP A 197 6.59 8.89 17.68
CA ASP A 197 7.19 8.17 16.55
C ASP A 197 6.86 6.67 16.58
N GLY A 198 6.55 6.12 17.76
CA GLY A 198 6.13 4.73 17.93
C GLY A 198 4.75 4.41 17.32
N PRO A 199 4.47 3.15 16.99
CA PRO A 199 3.19 2.77 16.37
C PRO A 199 2.02 2.93 17.34
N LEU A 200 0.91 3.53 16.87
CA LEU A 200 -0.34 3.62 17.62
C LEU A 200 -1.34 2.59 17.10
N THR A 201 -1.53 1.48 17.79
CA THR A 201 -2.59 0.50 17.47
C THR A 201 -3.93 0.92 18.04
N LEU A 202 -5.02 0.32 17.56
CA LEU A 202 -6.38 0.54 18.08
C LEU A 202 -6.46 0.23 19.59
N GLU A 203 -5.86 -0.89 20.02
CA GLU A 203 -5.78 -1.25 21.44
C GLU A 203 -5.04 -0.17 22.23
N TRP A 204 -3.89 0.28 21.72
CA TRP A 204 -3.07 1.27 22.42
C TRP A 204 -3.76 2.63 22.52
N ALA A 205 -4.46 3.04 21.46
CA ALA A 205 -5.30 4.24 21.46
C ALA A 205 -6.42 4.14 22.50
N PHE A 206 -7.07 2.97 22.62
CA PHE A 206 -8.11 2.71 23.62
C PHE A 206 -7.56 2.76 25.04
N LEU A 207 -6.49 2.02 25.35
CA LEU A 207 -5.92 1.98 26.71
C LEU A 207 -5.46 3.36 27.18
N ASN A 208 -4.82 4.15 26.31
CA ASN A 208 -4.35 5.48 26.65
C ASN A 208 -5.47 6.52 26.75
N CYS A 209 -6.61 6.30 26.08
CA CYS A 209 -7.79 7.16 26.26
C CYS A 209 -8.45 6.97 27.65
N LEU A 210 -8.21 5.84 28.31
CA LEU A 210 -8.73 5.56 29.66
C LEU A 210 -7.85 6.19 30.76
N SER A 211 -6.52 6.04 30.70
CA SER A 211 -5.64 6.36 31.83
C SER A 211 -4.21 6.87 31.52
N GLY A 212 -3.95 7.52 30.38
CA GLY A 212 -2.61 8.00 30.00
C GLY A 212 -2.23 9.44 30.42
N LYS A 213 -0.92 9.78 30.38
CA LYS A 213 -0.40 11.15 30.64
C LYS A 213 -0.90 12.19 29.62
N HIS A 214 -1.15 11.78 28.38
CA HIS A 214 -1.66 12.59 27.28
C HIS A 214 -3.12 12.25 26.92
N LYS A 215 -3.91 11.96 27.95
CA LYS A 215 -5.27 11.42 27.81
C LYS A 215 -6.15 12.29 26.90
N LYS A 216 -6.03 13.63 26.94
CA LYS A 216 -6.91 14.49 26.12
C LYS A 216 -6.65 14.27 24.64
N TRP A 217 -5.38 14.16 24.25
CA TRP A 217 -5.01 13.87 22.87
C TRP A 217 -5.46 12.46 22.45
N TYR A 218 -5.17 11.44 23.26
CA TYR A 218 -5.56 10.06 22.96
C TYR A 218 -7.08 9.87 22.90
N THR A 219 -7.85 10.49 23.81
CA THR A 219 -9.31 10.49 23.75
C THR A 219 -9.81 11.13 22.47
N PHE A 220 -9.25 12.26 22.05
CA PHE A 220 -9.65 12.90 20.80
C PHE A 220 -9.37 12.00 19.59
N VAL A 221 -8.15 11.48 19.46
CA VAL A 221 -7.77 10.60 18.35
C VAL A 221 -8.61 9.32 18.33
N PHE A 222 -8.85 8.71 19.50
CA PHE A 222 -9.68 7.51 19.60
C PHE A 222 -11.14 7.76 19.20
N LEU A 223 -11.74 8.87 19.63
CA LEU A 223 -13.10 9.22 19.22
C LEU A 223 -13.18 9.53 17.72
N ASP A 224 -12.19 10.23 17.15
CA ASP A 224 -12.14 10.49 15.71
C ASP A 224 -11.96 9.18 14.91
N LEU A 225 -11.09 8.27 15.39
CA LEU A 225 -10.94 6.93 14.85
C LEU A 225 -12.27 6.16 14.88
N VAL A 226 -12.95 6.09 16.01
CA VAL A 226 -14.20 5.32 16.14
C VAL A 226 -15.32 5.91 15.27
N PHE A 227 -15.57 7.22 15.34
CA PHE A 227 -16.77 7.79 14.71
C PHE A 227 -16.56 8.19 13.25
N ARG A 228 -15.38 8.71 12.89
CA ARG A 228 -15.13 9.22 11.54
C ARG A 228 -14.55 8.15 10.61
N VAL A 229 -13.84 7.18 11.18
CA VAL A 229 -13.05 6.22 10.40
C VAL A 229 -13.63 4.82 10.47
N LEU A 230 -13.79 4.24 11.65
CA LEU A 230 -14.30 2.88 11.82
C LEU A 230 -15.83 2.80 11.69
N GLY A 231 -16.55 3.80 12.20
CA GLY A 231 -18.00 3.83 12.26
C GLY A 231 -18.68 3.63 10.89
N PRO A 232 -18.39 4.46 9.87
CA PRO A 232 -19.07 4.35 8.57
C PRO A 232 -18.94 2.97 7.90
N PRO A 233 -17.74 2.39 7.69
CA PRO A 233 -17.62 1.06 7.12
C PRO A 233 -18.19 -0.03 8.04
N LEU A 234 -18.07 0.08 9.37
CA LEU A 234 -18.67 -0.88 10.31
C LEU A 234 -20.20 -0.91 10.19
N LEU A 235 -20.84 0.26 10.24
CA LEU A 235 -22.28 0.39 10.12
C LEU A 235 -22.79 -0.07 8.75
N LEU A 236 -22.12 0.33 7.66
CA LEU A 236 -22.61 0.01 6.33
C LEU A 236 -22.33 -1.44 5.93
N ASN A 237 -21.09 -1.91 6.05
CA ASN A 237 -20.67 -3.22 5.56
C ASN A 237 -21.07 -4.39 6.46
N PHE A 238 -21.28 -4.14 7.76
CA PHE A 238 -21.51 -5.21 8.75
C PHE A 238 -22.84 -5.11 9.47
N ILE A 239 -23.61 -4.02 9.28
CA ILE A 239 -24.96 -3.89 9.86
C ILE A 239 -25.98 -3.64 8.77
N PHE A 240 -25.86 -2.54 8.02
CA PHE A 240 -26.85 -2.12 7.03
C PHE A 240 -27.04 -3.14 5.91
N PHE A 241 -25.98 -3.53 5.20
CA PHE A 241 -26.13 -4.50 4.09
C PHE A 241 -26.62 -5.88 4.56
N PRO A 242 -26.09 -6.46 5.65
CA PRO A 242 -26.68 -7.66 6.25
C PRO A 242 -28.16 -7.48 6.65
N ALA A 243 -28.56 -6.33 7.19
CA ALA A 243 -29.95 -6.06 7.55
C ALA A 243 -30.86 -5.96 6.32
N VAL A 244 -30.39 -5.36 5.23
CA VAL A 244 -31.09 -5.36 3.94
C VAL A 244 -31.28 -6.79 3.42
N ALA A 245 -30.26 -7.65 3.53
CA ALA A 245 -30.37 -9.06 3.14
C ALA A 245 -31.41 -9.81 3.99
N GLY A 246 -31.39 -9.59 5.31
CA GLY A 246 -32.38 -10.16 6.22
C GLY A 246 -33.81 -9.69 5.93
N TYR A 247 -33.98 -8.40 5.66
CA TYR A 247 -35.28 -7.83 5.26
C TYR A 247 -35.78 -8.46 3.96
N ILE A 248 -34.93 -8.54 2.93
CA ILE A 248 -35.31 -9.14 1.64
C ILE A 248 -35.72 -10.60 1.80
N SER A 249 -34.91 -11.38 2.54
CA SER A 249 -35.15 -12.80 2.77
C SER A 249 -36.49 -13.05 3.48
N SER A 250 -36.76 -12.29 4.55
CA SER A 250 -38.00 -12.43 5.34
C SER A 250 -39.26 -11.97 4.62
N HIS A 251 -39.20 -10.89 3.84
CA HIS A 251 -40.39 -10.26 3.25
C HIS A 251 -40.70 -10.74 1.83
N PHE A 252 -39.69 -11.14 1.07
CA PHE A 252 -39.86 -11.51 -0.35
C PHE A 252 -39.56 -12.97 -0.66
N LEU A 253 -38.72 -13.65 0.15
CA LEU A 253 -38.34 -15.04 -0.09
C LEU A 253 -39.04 -16.03 0.86
N GLY A 254 -39.65 -15.55 1.95
CA GLY A 254 -40.31 -16.39 2.94
C GLY A 254 -39.34 -17.17 3.84
N ASP A 255 -38.06 -16.78 3.83
CA ASP A 255 -36.98 -17.43 4.59
C ASP A 255 -36.68 -16.69 5.91
N SER A 256 -35.82 -17.28 6.76
CA SER A 256 -35.40 -16.64 8.01
C SER A 256 -34.51 -15.42 7.77
N GLY A 257 -35.05 -14.22 8.03
CA GLY A 257 -34.31 -12.97 7.90
C GLY A 257 -33.07 -12.87 8.80
N TRP A 258 -33.13 -13.43 10.02
CA TRP A 258 -31.98 -13.48 10.93
C TRP A 258 -30.86 -14.37 10.38
N TYR A 259 -31.22 -15.51 9.80
CA TYR A 259 -30.25 -16.40 9.17
C TYR A 259 -29.56 -15.71 7.99
N ALA A 260 -30.33 -15.06 7.10
CA ALA A 260 -29.76 -14.31 5.99
C ALA A 260 -28.86 -13.14 6.44
N PHE A 261 -29.23 -12.43 7.52
CA PHE A 261 -28.38 -11.43 8.16
C PHE A 261 -27.04 -12.03 8.59
N ALA A 262 -27.08 -13.10 9.40
CA ALA A 262 -25.87 -13.72 9.96
C ALA A 262 -24.92 -14.24 8.87
N ILE A 263 -25.47 -14.85 7.82
CA ILE A 263 -24.67 -15.38 6.70
C ILE A 263 -24.08 -14.25 5.86
N THR A 264 -24.84 -13.18 5.59
CA THR A 264 -24.33 -12.01 4.86
C THR A 264 -23.21 -11.33 5.66
N LEU A 265 -23.37 -11.22 6.98
CA LEU A 265 -22.33 -10.73 7.88
C LEU A 265 -21.07 -11.59 7.80
N LEU A 266 -21.20 -12.92 7.85
CA LEU A 266 -20.06 -13.83 7.74
C LEU A 266 -19.34 -13.70 6.39
N ASN A 267 -20.09 -13.59 5.29
CA ASN A 267 -19.52 -13.34 3.96
C ASN A 267 -18.77 -11.99 3.91
N SER A 268 -19.33 -10.93 4.52
CA SER A 268 -18.69 -9.61 4.60
C SER A 268 -17.41 -9.60 5.44
N ALA A 269 -17.40 -10.36 6.56
CA ALA A 269 -16.23 -10.55 7.41
C ALA A 269 -15.13 -11.38 6.74
N GLY A 270 -15.50 -12.47 6.07
CA GLY A 270 -14.56 -13.26 5.27
C GLY A 270 -13.93 -12.42 4.15
N ALA A 271 -14.73 -11.62 3.44
CA ALA A 271 -14.22 -10.68 2.45
C ALA A 271 -13.23 -9.66 3.04
N GLU A 272 -13.50 -9.18 4.26
CA GLU A 272 -12.62 -8.23 4.93
C GLU A 272 -11.24 -8.84 5.20
N VAL A 273 -11.21 -10.05 5.74
CA VAL A 273 -9.96 -10.79 5.98
C VAL A 273 -9.19 -10.98 4.67
N LEU A 274 -9.87 -11.42 3.60
CA LEU A 274 -9.25 -11.60 2.29
C LEU A 274 -8.70 -10.29 1.72
N THR A 275 -9.42 -9.16 1.85
CA THR A 275 -8.94 -7.84 1.43
C THR A 275 -7.70 -7.43 2.21
N ASN A 276 -7.67 -7.62 3.54
CA ASN A 276 -6.53 -7.21 4.35
C ASN A 276 -5.29 -8.04 4.02
N VAL A 277 -5.42 -9.36 3.91
CA VAL A 277 -4.31 -10.26 3.54
C VAL A 277 -3.79 -9.93 2.15
N HIS A 278 -4.69 -9.73 1.18
CA HIS A 278 -4.30 -9.39 -0.18
C HIS A 278 -3.57 -8.04 -0.22
N ALA A 279 -4.16 -7.01 0.38
CA ALA A 279 -3.55 -5.67 0.43
C ALA A 279 -2.21 -5.64 1.17
N PHE A 280 -2.08 -6.40 2.26
CA PHE A 280 -0.81 -6.53 2.97
C PHE A 280 0.29 -7.08 2.05
N ASN A 281 -0.01 -8.17 1.32
CA ASN A 281 0.91 -8.85 0.43
C ASN A 281 1.19 -8.12 -0.90
N THR A 282 0.52 -6.99 -1.17
CA THR A 282 0.75 -6.20 -2.40
C THR A 282 1.20 -4.77 -2.14
N ILE A 283 1.08 -4.29 -0.90
CA ILE A 283 1.50 -2.95 -0.48
C ILE A 283 2.79 -3.05 0.33
N VAL A 284 2.75 -3.78 1.45
CA VAL A 284 3.85 -3.77 2.44
C VAL A 284 5.08 -4.49 1.88
N THR A 285 4.86 -5.54 1.10
CA THR A 285 5.92 -6.47 0.72
C THR A 285 6.87 -5.94 -0.37
N ASN A 286 6.50 -4.79 -0.95
CA ASN A 286 7.23 -4.05 -1.97
C ASN A 286 8.31 -3.17 -1.35
N HIS A 287 8.24 -2.93 -0.03
CA HIS A 287 9.11 -2.00 0.71
C HIS A 287 10.14 -2.67 1.60
N ALA A 288 9.95 -3.96 1.89
CA ALA A 288 10.76 -4.64 2.90
C ALA A 288 11.45 -5.90 2.39
N GLY A 289 12.76 -5.98 2.59
CA GLY A 289 13.59 -7.14 2.29
C GLY A 289 15.07 -6.88 2.54
N ALA A 290 15.86 -7.94 2.72
CA ALA A 290 17.31 -7.83 2.92
C ALA A 290 18.10 -7.44 1.66
N ASP A 291 17.39 -7.19 0.57
CA ASP A 291 17.87 -6.71 -0.72
C ASP A 291 17.43 -5.28 -1.01
N LEU A 292 16.67 -4.65 -0.10
CA LEU A 292 16.27 -3.26 -0.19
C LEU A 292 17.05 -2.41 0.80
N TRP A 293 17.29 -1.17 0.40
CA TRP A 293 18.08 -0.22 1.18
C TRP A 293 17.20 0.57 2.15
N HIS A 294 17.72 0.75 3.36
CA HIS A 294 17.34 1.76 4.33
C HIS A 294 18.32 2.93 4.25
N PHE A 295 17.81 4.16 4.29
CA PHE A 295 18.58 5.39 4.11
C PHE A 295 18.59 6.22 5.39
N GLN A 296 19.78 6.51 5.92
CA GLN A 296 19.91 7.24 7.19
C GLN A 296 19.75 8.76 7.05
N ASP A 297 20.07 9.30 5.87
CA ASP A 297 20.03 10.73 5.59
C ASP A 297 18.90 11.06 4.62
N SER A 298 18.21 12.19 4.77
CA SER A 298 17.17 12.64 3.84
C SER A 298 17.73 13.03 2.46
N CYS A 299 16.88 13.00 1.43
CA CYS A 299 17.21 13.53 0.11
C CYS A 299 16.25 14.64 -0.34
N LEU A 300 16.67 15.43 -1.33
CA LEU A 300 15.78 16.38 -2.01
C LEU A 300 14.90 15.65 -3.01
N THR A 301 13.61 15.95 -2.98
CA THR A 301 12.60 15.38 -3.89
C THR A 301 12.87 15.77 -5.34
N ASP A 302 12.45 14.92 -6.29
CA ASP A 302 12.55 15.20 -7.73
C ASP A 302 13.99 15.47 -8.19
N THR A 303 14.96 14.71 -7.66
CA THR A 303 16.37 14.71 -8.04
C THR A 303 16.82 13.32 -8.47
N ALA A 304 18.01 13.21 -9.06
CA ALA A 304 18.66 11.94 -9.33
C ALA A 304 18.70 11.00 -8.11
N GLU A 305 19.03 11.53 -6.93
CA GLU A 305 19.05 10.78 -5.67
C GLU A 305 17.66 10.23 -5.33
N PHE A 306 16.63 11.08 -5.41
CA PHE A 306 15.25 10.68 -5.13
C PHE A 306 14.79 9.53 -6.02
N TYR A 307 15.06 9.61 -7.33
CA TYR A 307 14.73 8.54 -8.26
C TYR A 307 15.55 7.28 -8.02
N LEU A 308 16.84 7.41 -7.71
CA LEU A 308 17.69 6.26 -7.40
C LEU A 308 17.19 5.52 -6.15
N ARG A 309 16.84 6.27 -5.09
CA ARG A 309 16.28 5.71 -3.87
C ARG A 309 14.92 5.04 -4.08
N ALA A 310 14.07 5.58 -4.95
CA ALA A 310 12.83 4.92 -5.33
C ALA A 310 13.08 3.51 -5.89
N VAL A 311 14.17 3.31 -6.65
CA VAL A 311 14.58 1.99 -7.17
C VAL A 311 15.20 1.12 -6.08
N LEU A 312 16.14 1.67 -5.31
CA LEU A 312 16.92 0.92 -4.31
C LEU A 312 16.09 0.54 -3.05
N GLY A 313 15.08 1.34 -2.72
CA GLY A 313 14.21 1.14 -1.55
C GLY A 313 12.91 0.38 -1.85
N SER A 314 12.70 -0.09 -3.09
CA SER A 314 11.47 -0.79 -3.44
C SER A 314 11.67 -1.97 -4.40
N ALA A 315 10.67 -2.84 -4.46
CA ALA A 315 10.63 -3.99 -5.36
C ALA A 315 9.34 -4.00 -6.16
N ALA A 316 9.46 -4.39 -7.42
CA ALA A 316 8.34 -4.62 -8.34
C ALA A 316 7.87 -6.09 -8.32
N TYR A 317 6.66 -6.32 -8.82
CA TYR A 317 6.13 -7.67 -9.10
C TYR A 317 6.05 -7.94 -10.59
N GLN A 318 5.58 -9.13 -10.96
CA GLN A 318 5.17 -9.38 -12.34
C GLN A 318 4.17 -8.31 -12.80
N ALA A 319 4.37 -7.83 -14.03
CA ALA A 319 3.68 -6.66 -14.53
C ALA A 319 3.39 -6.75 -16.03
N GLY A 320 2.53 -5.85 -16.53
CA GLY A 320 2.42 -5.55 -17.95
C GLY A 320 1.09 -5.94 -18.60
N ASN A 321 0.07 -6.29 -17.82
CA ASN A 321 -1.30 -6.38 -18.32
C ASN A 321 -2.31 -6.19 -17.20
N ASP A 322 -3.49 -5.68 -17.55
CA ASP A 322 -4.48 -5.26 -16.56
C ASP A 322 -4.99 -6.37 -15.64
N TYR A 323 -4.94 -7.65 -16.01
CA TYR A 323 -5.34 -8.73 -15.10
C TYR A 323 -4.31 -8.95 -13.99
N ILE A 324 -3.04 -9.02 -14.38
CA ILE A 324 -1.93 -9.13 -13.42
C ILE A 324 -1.81 -7.85 -12.60
N ASP A 325 -1.93 -6.70 -13.25
CA ASP A 325 -1.78 -5.40 -12.61
C ASP A 325 -2.96 -5.11 -11.66
N TYR A 326 -4.20 -5.49 -12.02
CA TYR A 326 -5.34 -5.39 -11.09
C TYR A 326 -5.12 -6.27 -9.86
N PHE A 327 -4.60 -7.49 -10.02
CA PHE A 327 -4.27 -8.36 -8.88
C PHE A 327 -3.25 -7.68 -7.95
N HIS A 328 -2.19 -7.11 -8.50
CA HIS A 328 -1.20 -6.35 -7.72
C HIS A 328 -1.63 -4.90 -7.40
N GLY A 329 -2.86 -4.49 -7.73
CA GLY A 329 -3.39 -3.15 -7.46
C GLY A 329 -2.67 -2.02 -8.20
N TYR A 330 -1.96 -2.31 -9.29
CA TYR A 330 -1.02 -1.43 -10.00
C TYR A 330 0.16 -0.95 -9.13
N LEU A 331 0.40 -1.61 -7.99
CA LEU A 331 1.55 -1.38 -7.11
C LEU A 331 2.74 -2.28 -7.45
N ASN A 332 2.60 -3.11 -8.49
CA ASN A 332 3.69 -3.88 -9.08
C ASN A 332 4.73 -3.02 -9.82
N TYR A 333 4.56 -1.70 -9.83
CA TYR A 333 5.43 -0.68 -10.41
C TYR A 333 6.02 0.22 -9.32
N GLN A 334 6.51 -0.36 -8.22
CA GLN A 334 6.78 0.41 -7.00
C GLN A 334 7.86 1.47 -7.19
N ALA A 335 8.92 1.18 -7.94
CA ALA A 335 9.97 2.14 -8.20
C ALA A 335 9.46 3.33 -9.03
N GLU A 336 8.69 3.05 -10.08
CA GLU A 336 8.03 4.09 -10.89
C GLU A 336 7.04 4.89 -10.06
N HIS A 337 6.32 4.23 -9.16
CA HIS A 337 5.33 4.84 -8.29
C HIS A 337 5.96 5.84 -7.33
N HIS A 338 7.07 5.50 -6.67
CA HIS A 338 7.78 6.44 -5.79
C HIS A 338 8.52 7.54 -6.56
N ALA A 339 9.05 7.24 -7.75
CA ALA A 339 9.65 8.26 -8.60
C ALA A 339 8.61 9.28 -9.07
N PHE A 340 7.40 8.83 -9.42
CA PHE A 340 6.34 9.64 -10.00
C PHE A 340 4.95 9.26 -9.45
N PRO A 341 4.59 9.66 -8.22
CA PRO A 341 3.37 9.18 -7.55
C PRO A 341 2.06 9.62 -8.22
N ALA A 342 2.08 10.73 -8.95
CA ALA A 342 0.89 11.31 -9.58
C ALA A 342 0.50 10.66 -10.92
N LEU A 343 1.25 9.66 -11.41
CA LEU A 343 0.92 9.02 -12.69
C LEU A 343 -0.29 8.10 -12.57
N THR A 344 -0.95 7.87 -13.71
CA THR A 344 -2.06 6.93 -13.80
C THR A 344 -1.55 5.48 -13.87
N PRO A 345 -2.36 4.50 -13.41
CA PRO A 345 -2.15 3.07 -13.65
C PRO A 345 -1.70 2.69 -15.07
N LEU A 346 -2.34 3.27 -16.09
CA LEU A 346 -1.96 3.03 -17.49
C LEU A 346 -0.57 3.58 -17.82
N HIS A 347 -0.24 4.76 -17.29
CA HIS A 347 1.07 5.36 -17.50
C HIS A 347 2.17 4.52 -16.84
N TYR A 348 1.98 4.03 -15.61
CA TYR A 348 2.94 3.08 -15.01
C TYR A 348 3.17 1.85 -15.86
N GLN A 349 2.09 1.25 -16.40
CA GLN A 349 2.18 0.09 -17.29
C GLN A 349 3.00 0.38 -18.56
N ARG A 350 2.90 1.59 -19.14
CA ARG A 350 3.69 2.03 -20.31
C ARG A 350 5.12 2.42 -19.97
N LEU A 351 5.33 3.03 -18.81
CA LEU A 351 6.63 3.50 -18.33
C LEU A 351 7.55 2.33 -17.99
N HIS A 352 7.01 1.26 -17.42
CA HIS A 352 7.79 0.17 -16.83
C HIS A 352 8.92 -0.40 -17.70
N PRO A 353 8.71 -0.76 -18.99
CA PRO A 353 9.80 -1.27 -19.82
C PRO A 353 10.91 -0.24 -20.04
N ARG A 354 10.55 1.04 -20.21
CA ARG A 354 11.50 2.13 -20.45
C ARG A 354 12.26 2.48 -19.17
N PHE A 355 11.58 2.53 -18.04
CA PHE A 355 12.17 2.80 -16.73
C PHE A 355 13.22 1.74 -16.38
N LYS A 356 12.89 0.44 -16.54
CA LYS A 356 13.85 -0.66 -16.38
C LYS A 356 15.05 -0.56 -17.32
N ALA A 357 14.82 -0.18 -18.57
CA ALA A 357 15.90 -0.01 -19.55
C ALA A 357 16.85 1.14 -19.17
N VAL A 358 16.32 2.23 -18.60
CA VAL A 358 17.14 3.31 -18.05
C VAL A 358 17.94 2.80 -16.86
N CYS A 359 17.32 2.15 -15.86
CA CYS A 359 18.06 1.54 -14.74
C CYS A 359 19.22 0.65 -15.21
N ALA A 360 18.96 -0.24 -16.19
CA ALA A 360 19.98 -1.12 -16.76
C ALA A 360 21.12 -0.37 -17.46
N THR A 361 20.82 0.75 -18.13
CA THR A 361 21.84 1.59 -18.81
C THR A 361 22.84 2.19 -17.81
N TYR A 362 22.36 2.53 -16.61
CA TYR A 362 23.16 3.15 -15.54
C TYR A 362 23.65 2.14 -14.48
N GLY A 363 23.42 0.83 -14.67
CA GLY A 363 23.82 -0.20 -13.70
C GLY A 363 23.02 -0.21 -12.40
N VAL A 364 21.87 0.48 -12.36
CA VAL A 364 21.00 0.53 -11.17
C VAL A 364 20.24 -0.81 -11.05
N PRO A 365 20.34 -1.52 -9.91
CA PRO A 365 19.66 -2.79 -9.73
C PRO A 365 18.15 -2.57 -9.58
N TYR A 366 17.39 -2.98 -10.60
CA TYR A 366 15.93 -2.97 -10.55
C TYR A 366 15.42 -4.33 -10.07
N ILE A 367 14.88 -4.39 -8.85
CA ILE A 367 14.37 -5.63 -8.25
C ILE A 367 12.94 -5.87 -8.73
N GLN A 368 12.72 -6.99 -9.41
CA GLN A 368 11.40 -7.49 -9.78
C GLN A 368 11.30 -8.96 -9.45
N GLU A 369 10.43 -9.30 -8.50
CA GLU A 369 10.32 -10.66 -7.97
C GLU A 369 8.87 -11.12 -7.86
N PRO A 370 8.62 -12.43 -7.82
CA PRO A 370 7.33 -12.96 -7.45
C PRO A 370 6.80 -12.47 -6.10
N PHE A 371 5.51 -12.14 -6.03
CA PHE A 371 4.92 -11.52 -4.82
C PHE A 371 5.04 -12.40 -3.55
N TRP A 372 5.03 -13.73 -3.69
CA TRP A 372 5.21 -14.65 -2.56
C TRP A 372 6.65 -14.66 -2.03
N ILE A 373 7.65 -14.50 -2.90
CA ILE A 373 9.05 -14.37 -2.47
C ILE A 373 9.21 -13.07 -1.67
N ARG A 374 8.63 -11.97 -2.18
CA ARG A 374 8.60 -10.68 -1.46
C ARG A 374 7.89 -10.79 -0.13
N THR A 375 6.74 -11.46 -0.08
CA THR A 375 6.02 -11.75 1.17
C THR A 375 6.93 -12.43 2.20
N MET A 376 7.65 -13.48 1.81
CA MET A 376 8.56 -14.18 2.72
C MET A 376 9.74 -13.30 3.19
N LYS A 377 10.32 -12.49 2.29
CA LYS A 377 11.41 -11.55 2.63
C LYS A 377 10.94 -10.49 3.63
N THR A 378 9.77 -9.92 3.40
CA THR A 378 9.15 -8.96 4.32
C THR A 378 8.83 -9.59 5.66
N MET A 379 8.22 -10.78 5.69
CA MET A 379 7.98 -11.50 6.95
C MET A 379 9.29 -11.75 7.71
N SER A 380 10.37 -12.11 7.00
CA SER A 380 11.69 -12.34 7.60
C SER A 380 12.25 -11.08 8.27
N VAL A 381 12.05 -9.91 7.65
CA VAL A 381 12.35 -8.61 8.28
C VAL A 381 11.47 -8.35 9.49
N MET A 382 10.16 -8.57 9.36
CA MET A 382 9.19 -8.32 10.43
C MET A 382 9.46 -9.17 11.68
N VAL A 383 9.88 -10.43 11.53
CA VAL A 383 10.19 -11.34 12.64
C VAL A 383 11.64 -11.20 13.16
N GLY A 384 12.47 -10.43 12.46
CA GLY A 384 13.86 -10.15 12.84
C GLY A 384 14.87 -11.22 12.44
N THR A 385 14.56 -12.08 11.47
CA THR A 385 15.53 -13.05 10.92
C THR A 385 16.33 -12.48 9.74
N SER A 386 15.99 -11.27 9.31
CA SER A 386 16.70 -10.51 8.28
C SER A 386 16.51 -9.01 8.54
N THR A 387 17.35 -8.18 7.94
CA THR A 387 17.26 -6.72 8.02
C THR A 387 17.53 -6.12 6.65
N HIS A 388 17.11 -4.87 6.43
CA HIS A 388 17.48 -4.10 5.25
C HIS A 388 18.99 -3.93 5.13
N LEU A 389 19.42 -3.60 3.91
CA LEU A 389 20.75 -3.02 3.68
C LEU A 389 20.76 -1.60 4.24
N GLU A 390 21.91 -1.13 4.72
CA GLU A 390 22.04 0.19 5.34
C GLU A 390 22.89 1.10 4.47
N LEU A 391 22.36 2.27 4.10
CA LEU A 391 23.08 3.31 3.37
C LEU A 391 23.15 4.59 4.22
N LYS A 392 24.39 5.01 4.49
CA LYS A 392 24.70 6.31 5.10
C LYS A 392 25.19 7.26 4.02
N GLY A 393 24.76 8.51 4.03
CA GLY A 393 25.04 9.49 2.98
C GLY A 393 24.08 9.40 1.79
N GLN A 394 24.47 10.00 0.67
CA GLN A 394 23.69 9.96 -0.58
C GLN A 394 24.12 8.76 -1.43
N ALA A 395 23.16 8.07 -2.05
CA ALA A 395 23.38 6.91 -2.91
C ALA A 395 24.07 7.29 -4.23
N THR A 396 23.84 8.50 -4.74
CA THR A 396 24.50 9.06 -5.92
C THR A 396 26.01 9.26 -5.72
N GLU A 397 26.45 9.40 -4.47
CA GLU A 397 27.86 9.64 -4.10
C GLU A 397 28.64 8.33 -3.87
N GLN A 398 27.93 7.20 -3.79
CA GLN A 398 28.49 5.88 -3.49
C GLN A 398 28.03 4.82 -4.50
N PRO A 399 28.19 5.05 -5.81
CA PRO A 399 27.66 4.15 -6.84
C PRO A 399 28.23 2.74 -6.78
N GLU A 400 29.44 2.57 -6.26
CA GLU A 400 30.05 1.26 -6.03
C GLU A 400 29.20 0.36 -5.13
N MET A 401 28.43 0.91 -4.18
CA MET A 401 27.63 0.13 -3.24
C MET A 401 26.47 -0.63 -3.91
N TRP A 402 26.00 -0.18 -5.08
CA TRP A 402 24.85 -0.80 -5.75
C TRP A 402 25.14 -1.19 -7.21
N ILE A 403 26.16 -0.60 -7.86
CA ILE A 403 26.67 -1.04 -9.17
C ILE A 403 27.54 -2.29 -9.05
N SER A 404 28.44 -2.32 -8.05
CA SER A 404 29.46 -3.38 -7.93
C SER A 404 29.03 -4.56 -7.08
N ASN A 405 27.93 -4.40 -6.33
CA ASN A 405 27.32 -5.53 -5.65
C ASN A 405 26.82 -6.51 -6.71
N GLU A 406 27.50 -7.66 -6.80
CA GLU A 406 27.00 -8.82 -7.49
C GLU A 406 25.62 -9.19 -6.93
N PHE A 407 24.56 -8.58 -7.46
CA PHE A 407 23.22 -9.18 -7.54
C PHE A 407 23.24 -10.36 -8.53
N LYS A 408 24.33 -11.13 -8.54
CA LYS A 408 24.45 -12.48 -9.08
C LYS A 408 24.05 -13.47 -7.98
N ILE A 409 22.85 -13.40 -7.43
CA ILE A 409 22.24 -14.54 -6.71
C ILE A 409 20.73 -14.48 -6.94
N ARG A 410 20.22 -15.52 -7.63
CA ARG A 410 18.82 -15.95 -7.78
C ARG A 410 17.97 -15.24 -8.85
N GLY A 411 18.36 -15.40 -10.11
CA GLY A 411 17.50 -15.21 -11.27
C GLY A 411 17.83 -16.22 -12.36
N GLY A 412 17.65 -17.50 -12.05
CA GLY A 412 17.74 -18.63 -12.98
C GLY A 412 16.53 -19.52 -12.81
#